data_AF-A0A5J6X271-F1
#
_entry.id   AF-A0A5J6X271-F1
#
_cell.length_a   1.000
_cell.length_b   1.000
_cell.length_c   1.000
_cell.angle_alpha   90.00
_cell.angle_beta   90.00
_cell.angle_gamma   90.00
#
_symmetry.space_group_name_H-M   'P 1'
#
loop_
_entity.id
_entity.type
_entity.pdbx_description
1 polymer ?
#
loop_
_entity_poly.entity_id
_entity_poly.type
_entity_poly.pdbx_seq_one_letter_code
_entity_poly.pdbx_strand_id
1 'polypeptide(L)'
;MEIVQYNEFRTDRISELIHSRRSFEITDVSGNMGSTIRILEKSIESAGMKCRIYTRGRIAAAGATFIGGATGVAGLAYAVGIAAHNLVTYNPDYEIVKHIVDKSISVLYKK
;
A
#
# COMPACT_ATOMS: atom_id res chain seq x y z
N MET A 1 3.74 -15.10 -5.90
CA MET A 1 2.94 -14.16 -5.08
C MET A 1 1.60 -14.83 -4.86
N GLU A 2 1.17 -14.97 -3.61
CA GLU A 2 -0.11 -15.62 -3.26
C GLU A 2 -1.28 -14.64 -3.47
N ILE A 3 -2.43 -15.13 -3.93
CA ILE A 3 -3.64 -14.33 -4.10
C ILE A 3 -4.61 -14.70 -2.97
N VAL A 4 -5.07 -13.69 -2.24
CA VAL A 4 -6.01 -13.82 -1.13
C VAL A 4 -7.28 -13.07 -1.51
N GLN A 5 -8.44 -13.71 -1.36
CA GLN A 5 -9.71 -13.04 -1.61
C GLN A 5 -10.06 -12.12 -0.43
N TYR A 6 -10.72 -10.98 -0.69
CA TYR A 6 -11.06 -10.03 0.39
C TYR A 6 -11.96 -10.63 1.49
N ASN A 7 -12.74 -11.67 1.21
CA ASN A 7 -13.51 -12.39 2.23
C ASN A 7 -12.60 -13.17 3.23
N GLU A 8 -11.45 -13.66 2.78
CA GLU A 8 -10.44 -14.35 3.58
C GLU A 8 -9.50 -13.39 4.31
N PHE A 9 -9.48 -12.11 3.91
CA PHE A 9 -8.64 -11.07 4.51
C PHE A 9 -8.85 -10.89 6.02
N ARG A 10 -10.07 -11.11 6.51
CA ARG A 10 -10.42 -10.91 7.94
C ARG A 10 -10.10 -12.13 8.81
N THR A 11 -9.42 -13.14 8.27
CA THR A 11 -9.00 -14.34 8.99
C THR A 11 -7.57 -14.20 9.52
N ASP A 12 -7.14 -15.13 10.37
CA ASP A 12 -5.76 -15.19 10.90
C ASP A 12 -4.69 -15.37 9.80
N ARG A 13 -5.12 -15.68 8.57
CA ARG A 13 -4.27 -15.90 7.40
C ARG A 13 -3.35 -14.72 7.08
N ILE A 14 -3.84 -13.49 7.21
CA ILE A 14 -3.02 -12.30 6.90
C ILE A 14 -1.87 -12.15 7.89
N SER A 15 -2.12 -12.43 9.17
CA SER A 15 -1.07 -12.43 10.19
C SER A 15 -0.02 -13.49 9.88
N GLU A 16 -0.44 -14.71 9.52
CA GLU A 16 0.47 -15.78 9.11
C GLU A 16 1.35 -15.37 7.93
N LEU A 17 0.77 -14.75 6.89
CA LEU A 17 1.53 -14.29 5.71
C LEU A 17 2.54 -13.21 6.06
N ILE A 18 2.17 -12.26 6.92
CA ILE A 18 3.05 -11.18 7.39
C ILE A 18 4.22 -11.75 8.20
N HIS A 19 3.95 -12.63 9.18
CA HIS A 19 4.98 -13.26 10.01
C HIS A 19 5.89 -14.21 9.21
N SER A 20 5.33 -14.85 8.19
CA SER A 20 6.07 -15.68 7.24
C SER A 20 6.84 -14.87 6.19
N ARG A 21 6.83 -13.53 6.28
CA ARG A 21 7.55 -12.63 5.37
C ARG A 21 7.20 -12.83 3.89
N ARG A 22 5.94 -13.13 3.60
CA ARG A 22 5.49 -13.46 2.24
C ARG A 22 4.87 -12.26 1.55
N SER A 23 5.13 -12.15 0.24
CA SER A 23 4.39 -11.24 -0.63
C SER A 23 3.08 -11.85 -1.09
N PHE A 24 1.99 -11.10 -1.01
CA PHE A 24 0.66 -11.53 -1.40
C PHE A 24 -0.15 -10.38 -2.01
N GLU A 25 -1.23 -10.70 -2.70
CA GLU A 25 -2.18 -9.75 -3.26
C GLU A 25 -3.57 -10.04 -2.75
N ILE A 26 -4.27 -9.00 -2.31
CA ILE A 26 -5.68 -9.09 -1.92
C ILE A 26 -6.52 -8.61 -3.09
N THR A 27 -7.41 -9.46 -3.59
CA THR A 27 -8.33 -9.15 -4.69
C THR A 27 -9.73 -8.85 -4.19
N ASP A 28 -10.51 -8.14 -5.02
CA ASP A 28 -11.89 -7.74 -4.75
C ASP A 28 -12.06 -6.86 -3.49
N VAL A 29 -11.16 -5.89 -3.31
CA VAL A 29 -11.18 -4.91 -2.22
C VAL A 29 -12.14 -3.73 -2.53
N SER A 30 -13.22 -4.01 -3.26
CA SER A 30 -14.18 -3.05 -3.78
C SER A 30 -14.81 -2.24 -2.63
N GLY A 31 -14.63 -0.91 -2.62
CA GLY A 31 -15.19 -0.01 -1.60
C GLY A 31 -14.52 -0.06 -0.22
N ASN A 32 -13.63 -1.04 0.03
CA ASN A 32 -13.01 -1.29 1.33
C ASN A 32 -11.50 -0.99 1.35
N MET A 33 -10.98 -0.35 0.30
CA MET A 33 -9.55 -0.08 0.12
C MET A 33 -8.91 0.60 1.34
N GLY A 34 -9.53 1.66 1.86
CA GLY A 34 -8.97 2.44 2.96
C GLY A 34 -8.92 1.68 4.29
N SER A 35 -9.98 0.93 4.62
CA SER A 35 -10.03 0.11 5.83
C SER A 35 -9.04 -1.06 5.76
N THR A 36 -8.94 -1.69 4.59
CA THR A 36 -8.02 -2.82 4.35
C THR A 36 -6.56 -2.39 4.53
N ILE A 37 -6.17 -1.24 3.99
CA ILE A 37 -4.82 -0.69 4.17
C ILE A 37 -4.52 -0.40 5.64
N ARG A 38 -5.47 0.20 6.37
CA ARG A 38 -5.27 0.53 7.79
C ARG A 38 -5.06 -0.74 8.63
N ILE A 39 -5.77 -1.80 8.30
CA ILE A 39 -5.59 -3.11 8.96
C ILE A 39 -4.21 -3.67 8.61
N LEU A 40 -3.81 -3.67 7.33
CA LEU A 40 -2.49 -4.14 6.90
C LEU A 40 -1.34 -3.38 7.56
N GLU A 41 -1.40 -2.04 7.55
CA GLU A 41 -0.42 -1.16 8.20
C GLU A 41 -0.27 -1.53 9.67
N LYS A 42 -1.39 -1.57 10.41
CA LYS A 42 -1.39 -1.95 11.82
C LYS A 42 -0.85 -3.36 12.05
N SER A 43 -1.21 -4.34 11.21
CA SER A 43 -0.74 -5.72 11.34
C SER A 43 0.76 -5.84 11.10
N ILE A 44 1.32 -5.13 10.12
CA ILE A 44 2.76 -5.11 9.84
C ILE A 44 3.52 -4.40 10.96
N GLU A 45 3.03 -3.24 11.42
CA GLU A 45 3.64 -2.49 12.52
C GLU A 45 3.60 -3.25 13.84
N SER A 46 2.49 -3.96 14.13
CA SER A 46 2.36 -4.81 15.31
C SER A 46 3.31 -6.01 15.28
N ALA A 47 3.74 -6.44 14.10
CA ALA A 47 4.78 -7.45 13.92
C ALA A 47 6.21 -6.87 13.98
N GLY A 48 6.35 -5.58 14.35
CA GLY A 48 7.64 -4.90 14.50
C GLY A 48 8.32 -4.50 13.19
N MET A 49 7.57 -4.49 12.08
CA MET A 49 8.07 -4.21 10.74
C MET A 49 7.58 -2.86 10.23
N LYS A 50 8.26 -2.31 9.22
CA LYS A 50 7.90 -1.02 8.59
C LYS A 50 7.24 -1.26 7.24
N CYS A 51 6.12 -0.59 6.97
CA CYS A 51 5.52 -0.58 5.64
C CYS A 51 5.56 0.80 4.99
N ARG A 52 5.52 0.81 3.65
CA ARG A 52 5.33 2.02 2.84
C ARG A 52 4.14 1.84 1.93
N ILE A 53 3.25 2.83 1.88
CA ILE A 53 1.99 2.73 1.13
C ILE A 53 2.05 3.58 -0.14
N TYR A 54 1.64 2.99 -1.27
CA TYR A 54 1.61 3.62 -2.59
C TYR A 54 0.25 3.48 -3.26
N THR A 55 -0.02 4.38 -4.21
CA THR A 55 -1.10 4.22 -5.18
C THR A 55 -0.50 4.01 -6.57
N ARG A 56 -0.81 2.89 -7.22
CA ARG A 56 -0.39 2.63 -8.60
C ARG A 56 -0.92 3.73 -9.54
N GLY A 57 -0.11 4.16 -10.49
CA GLY A 57 -0.42 5.26 -11.39
C GLY A 57 -0.12 6.66 -10.84
N ARG A 58 -0.04 6.86 -9.50
CA ARG A 58 0.49 8.12 -8.95
C ARG A 58 2.01 8.21 -9.04
N ILE A 59 2.73 7.08 -9.10
CA ILE A 59 4.19 7.06 -9.30
C ILE A 59 4.58 7.40 -10.75
N ALA A 60 3.75 7.05 -11.75
CA ALA A 60 3.99 7.49 -13.12
C ALA A 60 3.88 9.03 -13.24
N ALA A 61 2.95 9.64 -12.51
CA ALA A 61 2.86 11.09 -12.39
C ALA A 61 4.02 11.67 -11.57
N ALA A 62 4.42 11.07 -10.45
CA ALA A 62 5.52 11.57 -9.63
C ALA A 62 6.88 11.50 -10.35
N GLY A 63 7.13 10.47 -11.16
CA GLY A 63 8.31 10.35 -12.02
C GLY A 63 8.26 11.26 -13.24
N ALA A 64 7.08 11.55 -13.79
CA ALA A 64 6.89 12.54 -14.85
C ALA A 64 6.93 13.99 -14.33
N THR A 65 6.55 14.27 -13.08
CA THR A 65 6.58 15.62 -12.49
C THR A 65 7.96 16.12 -12.11
N PHE A 66 9.00 15.29 -12.16
CA PHE A 66 10.38 15.80 -12.13
C PHE A 66 10.79 16.43 -13.47
N ILE A 67 10.01 16.25 -14.54
CA ILE A 67 10.23 16.86 -15.85
C ILE A 67 8.92 17.49 -16.37
N GLY A 68 8.56 18.66 -15.81
CA GLY A 68 7.75 19.67 -16.49
C GLY A 68 6.22 19.54 -16.44
N GLY A 69 5.56 20.56 -15.87
CA GLY A 69 4.16 20.90 -16.17
C GLY A 69 3.32 21.30 -14.96
N ALA A 70 2.60 22.42 -15.09
CA ALA A 70 1.87 23.17 -14.06
C ALA A 70 0.69 22.45 -13.36
N THR A 71 0.60 21.12 -13.44
CA THR A 71 -0.49 20.30 -12.86
C THR A 71 -0.19 19.78 -11.45
N GLY A 72 0.98 20.12 -10.88
CA GLY A 72 1.40 19.67 -9.54
C GLY A 72 0.61 20.28 -8.37
N VAL A 73 -0.09 21.40 -8.57
CA VAL A 73 -0.70 22.17 -7.47
C VAL A 73 -2.09 21.64 -7.10
N ALA A 74 -2.86 21.10 -8.05
CA ALA A 74 -4.17 20.49 -7.75
C ALA A 74 -4.07 19.15 -7.00
N GLY A 75 -2.88 18.53 -6.96
CA GLY A 75 -2.61 17.29 -6.22
C GLY A 75 -2.42 17.49 -4.71
N LEU A 76 -2.23 18.73 -4.24
CA LEU A 76 -1.88 19.02 -2.85
C LEU A 76 -3.05 18.82 -1.88
N ALA A 77 -4.30 19.05 -2.29
CA ALA A 77 -5.46 18.78 -1.44
C ALA A 77 -5.66 17.28 -1.15
N TYR A 78 -5.28 16.40 -2.09
CA TYR A 78 -5.24 14.94 -1.89
C TYR A 78 -3.89 14.43 -1.35
N ALA A 79 -2.91 15.31 -1.16
CA ALA A 79 -1.61 14.99 -0.58
C ALA A 79 -1.60 15.13 0.95
N VAL A 80 -2.62 15.75 1.56
CA VAL A 80 -2.75 15.87 3.02
C VAL A 80 -2.84 14.49 3.71
N GLY A 81 -3.31 13.45 3.00
CA GLY A 81 -3.26 12.05 3.46
C GLY A 81 -2.03 11.24 3.03
N ILE A 82 -1.11 11.83 2.25
CA ILE A 82 0.07 11.15 1.67
C ILE A 82 1.38 11.62 2.33
N ALA A 83 1.37 12.76 3.01
CA ALA A 83 2.58 13.38 3.55
C ALA A 83 3.08 12.79 4.88
N ALA A 84 2.33 11.92 5.58
CA ALA A 84 2.75 11.46 6.91
C ALA A 84 3.97 10.50 6.91
N HIS A 85 4.32 9.85 5.80
CA HIS A 85 5.41 8.84 5.81
C HIS A 85 6.44 8.95 4.69
N ASN A 86 6.54 10.07 3.96
CA ASN A 86 7.64 10.28 3.03
C ASN A 86 8.99 10.60 3.72
N LEU A 87 8.99 10.85 5.04
CA LEU A 87 10.18 11.34 5.74
C LEU A 87 11.01 10.25 6.47
N VAL A 88 10.48 9.06 6.79
CA VAL A 88 11.23 8.08 7.63
C VAL A 88 10.98 6.62 7.27
N THR A 89 11.11 6.23 5.99
CA THR A 89 11.34 4.79 5.70
C THR A 89 12.24 4.62 4.49
N TYR A 90 13.54 4.91 4.56
CA TYR A 90 14.48 4.66 3.44
C TYR A 90 14.59 3.15 3.11
N ASN A 91 14.15 2.27 4.01
CA ASN A 91 14.23 0.81 3.88
C ASN A 91 13.01 0.09 4.52
N PRO A 92 11.82 0.11 3.88
CA PRO A 92 10.64 -0.59 4.39
C PRO A 92 10.83 -2.11 4.32
N ASP A 93 10.24 -2.84 5.26
CA ASP A 93 10.13 -4.31 5.18
C ASP A 93 9.04 -4.71 4.16
N TYR A 94 7.98 -3.91 4.06
CA TYR A 94 6.88 -4.13 3.14
C TYR A 94 6.47 -2.89 2.33
N GLU A 95 6.00 -3.10 1.11
CA GLU A 95 5.31 -2.10 0.30
C GLU A 95 3.84 -2.51 0.11
N ILE A 96 2.91 -1.61 0.43
CA ILE A 96 1.48 -1.79 0.20
C ILE A 96 1.08 -0.95 -1.02
N VAL A 97 0.73 -1.59 -2.13
CA VAL A 97 0.40 -0.92 -3.39
C VAL A 97 -1.09 -1.03 -3.65
N LYS A 98 -1.77 0.11 -3.73
CA LYS A 98 -3.18 0.21 -4.13
C LYS A 98 -3.32 0.13 -5.64
N HIS A 99 -4.08 -0.84 -6.14
CA HIS A 99 -4.55 -0.90 -7.52
C HIS A 99 -6.01 -0.43 -7.56
N ILE A 100 -6.22 0.88 -7.73
CA ILE A 100 -7.58 1.46 -7.68
C ILE A 100 -8.46 0.93 -8.82
N VAL A 101 -7.88 0.79 -10.02
CA VAL A 101 -8.59 0.28 -11.21
C VAL A 101 -8.90 -1.21 -11.04
N ASP A 102 -7.89 -1.99 -10.64
CA ASP A 102 -8.00 -3.45 -10.49
C ASP A 102 -8.72 -3.86 -9.19
N LYS A 103 -9.04 -2.89 -8.32
CA LYS A 103 -9.67 -3.10 -7.01
C LYS A 103 -8.91 -4.12 -6.14
N SER A 104 -7.59 -4.12 -6.24
CA SER A 104 -6.71 -5.02 -5.50
C SER A 104 -5.63 -4.26 -4.72
N ILE A 105 -5.00 -4.96 -3.78
CA ILE A 105 -3.86 -4.45 -3.00
C ILE A 105 -2.73 -5.47 -3.07
N SER A 106 -1.58 -5.08 -3.58
CA SER A 106 -0.37 -5.89 -3.41
C SER A 106 0.35 -5.53 -2.12
N VAL A 107 0.76 -6.54 -1.36
CA VAL A 107 1.59 -6.43 -0.16
C VAL A 107 2.90 -7.14 -0.47
N LEU A 108 3.95 -6.36 -0.70
CA LEU A 108 5.23 -6.85 -1.23
C LEU A 108 6.28 -6.82 -0.13
N TYR A 109 6.83 -7.98 0.23
CA TYR A 109 7.99 -8.05 1.12
C TYR A 109 9.26 -7.64 0.37
N LYS A 110 10.13 -6.85 1.01
CA LYS A 110 11.28 -6.19 0.35
C LYS A 110 12.66 -6.62 0.86
N LYS A 111 12.73 -7.43 1.91
CA LYS A 111 13.99 -7.83 2.55
C LYS A 111 14.24 -9.33 2.47
#